data_AF-A0AAV2RPY3-F1
#
_entry.id   AF-A0AAV2RPY3-F1
#
_cell.length_a   1.000
_cell.length_b   1.000
_cell.length_c   1.000
_cell.angle_alpha   90.00
_cell.angle_beta   90.00
_cell.angle_gamma   90.00
#
_symmetry.space_group_name_H-M   'P 1'
#
loop_
_entity.id
_entity.type
_entity.pdbx_description
1 polymer ?
#
loop_
_entity_poly.entity_id
_entity_poly.type
_entity_poly.pdbx_seq_one_letter_code
_entity_poly.pdbx_strand_id
1 'polypeptide(L)'
;LTKTPMMAVECMLSEVKSSSQGEMQGDVFWDEDNKTWSSWTVEATFWFKKHTLNRSFTARIYSVIDDVVRMELLKKNSGGALMSINQQLISKGFAVGANEFLLSRQNHELRAIYTDNVASENSPIKMKVNPSIGSSKLSSISSSRDLRGYERKIRIKGPDTPLLMRFIAISRIGYTKAVRIDSSSVNSTALDLEPENKHDRMIVASFVSLNPSETCVTLRNTTLMPNQPGLLSLSLLLFCPVAELRVNKKGTEYIGALVGLGCHSDTSQAIYPDEDIEISFDIPFNNDDLELINKIRFTMNVALEEAEDITDKFLVVTQNKLRNMVLNLIGIENFKYNRNVRSQESESSHRPYQEPESFQRPYRWNQVPQEDILPPVSVELHETLYHEAFPLHFGIALQEDESAEAHIRKLKEDMVQLLQLEKQLSKRLAAPSEMINTNCPACKISLVTVFDLRLHLDSPLHTARVLILNGESYY
;
A
#
# COMPACT_ATOMS: atom_id res chain seq x y z
N LEU A 1 -48.22 5.43 -15.70
CA LEU A 1 -46.91 5.81 -15.14
C LEU A 1 -45.74 4.96 -15.65
N THR A 2 -45.95 3.98 -16.56
CA THR A 2 -44.93 2.98 -16.95
C THR A 2 -44.16 3.26 -18.26
N LYS A 3 -44.22 4.48 -18.81
CA LYS A 3 -43.53 4.83 -20.07
C LYS A 3 -42.29 5.70 -19.92
N THR A 4 -42.04 6.25 -18.74
CA THR A 4 -40.84 7.06 -18.47
C THR A 4 -39.81 6.19 -17.76
N PRO A 5 -38.58 6.07 -18.29
CA PRO A 5 -37.51 5.39 -17.56
C PRO A 5 -37.27 6.11 -16.22
N MET A 6 -36.78 5.35 -15.24
CA MET A 6 -36.34 5.96 -13.98
C MET A 6 -35.25 6.98 -14.28
N MET A 7 -35.47 8.22 -13.88
CA MET A 7 -34.61 9.35 -14.23
C MET A 7 -33.45 9.53 -13.23
N ALA A 8 -33.56 8.94 -12.05
CA ALA A 8 -32.49 8.90 -11.07
C ALA A 8 -31.61 7.69 -11.33
N VAL A 9 -30.30 7.91 -11.42
CA VAL A 9 -29.29 6.89 -11.66
C VAL A 9 -28.31 6.92 -10.51
N GLU A 10 -27.99 5.76 -9.94
CA GLU A 10 -26.97 5.65 -8.91
C GLU A 10 -25.60 5.89 -9.51
N CYS A 11 -24.81 6.76 -8.88
CA CYS A 11 -23.54 7.22 -9.42
C CYS A 11 -22.44 7.22 -8.35
N MET A 12 -21.22 6.89 -8.77
CA MET A 12 -20.00 7.04 -7.96
C MET A 12 -18.96 7.85 -8.73
N LEU A 13 -18.12 8.59 -8.00
CA LEU A 13 -16.98 9.28 -8.62
C LEU A 13 -15.91 8.25 -8.99
N SER A 14 -15.41 8.32 -10.22
CA SER A 14 -14.34 7.44 -10.69
C SER A 14 -12.96 7.93 -10.28
N GLU A 15 -12.01 7.00 -10.16
CA GLU A 15 -10.58 7.26 -9.93
C GLU A 15 -10.25 7.98 -8.61
N VAL A 16 -11.18 7.95 -7.65
CA VAL A 16 -11.03 8.58 -6.33
C VAL A 16 -11.47 7.64 -5.22
N LYS A 17 -10.73 7.64 -4.11
CA LYS A 17 -11.12 7.02 -2.85
C LYS A 17 -11.09 8.04 -1.72
N SER A 18 -11.80 7.77 -0.62
CA SER A 18 -11.75 8.65 0.54
C SER A 18 -10.32 8.73 1.09
N SER A 19 -9.90 9.92 1.50
CA SER A 19 -8.72 10.05 2.33
C SER A 19 -9.07 9.56 3.73
N SER A 20 -8.48 8.44 4.15
CA SER A 20 -8.66 7.83 5.49
C SER A 20 -8.13 8.69 6.66
N GLN A 21 -7.97 10.00 6.44
CA GLN A 21 -7.37 10.96 7.37
C GLN A 21 -8.38 11.68 8.27
N GLY A 22 -9.69 11.43 8.11
CA GLY A 22 -10.73 11.96 8.99
C GLY A 22 -11.13 10.96 10.08
N GLU A 23 -10.91 11.34 11.33
CA GLU A 23 -11.37 10.72 12.59
C GLU A 23 -11.55 9.21 12.59
N MET A 24 -10.47 8.53 13.00
CA MET A 24 -10.47 7.11 13.28
C MET A 24 -11.38 6.74 14.46
N GLN A 25 -12.64 6.47 14.14
CA GLN A 25 -13.49 5.54 14.87
C GLN A 25 -14.12 4.59 13.84
N GLY A 26 -13.37 3.54 13.50
CA GLY A 26 -13.82 2.36 12.76
C GLY A 26 -14.47 2.63 11.40
N ASP A 27 -13.65 2.86 10.37
CA ASP A 27 -13.78 2.70 8.89
C ASP A 27 -15.13 2.78 8.14
N VAL A 28 -16.25 3.02 8.81
CA VAL A 28 -17.58 3.10 8.25
C VAL A 28 -18.48 3.79 9.29
N PHE A 29 -18.78 5.07 9.14
CA PHE A 29 -19.74 5.74 10.03
C PHE A 29 -21.16 5.63 9.48
N TRP A 30 -22.14 5.68 10.38
CA TRP A 30 -23.54 5.61 10.03
C TRP A 30 -24.02 7.03 9.60
N ASP A 31 -24.23 7.27 8.29
CA ASP A 31 -24.67 8.56 7.73
C ASP A 31 -26.18 8.78 7.88
N GLU A 32 -26.63 9.33 9.01
CA GLU A 32 -28.06 9.51 9.33
C GLU A 32 -28.92 10.07 8.18
N ASP A 33 -28.36 10.93 7.32
CA ASP A 33 -29.05 11.50 6.16
C ASP A 33 -29.39 10.45 5.08
N ASN A 34 -28.48 9.48 4.86
CA ASN A 34 -28.53 8.58 3.71
C ASN A 34 -28.94 7.14 4.04
N LYS A 35 -29.08 6.76 5.33
CA LYS A 35 -29.46 5.36 5.70
C LYS A 35 -28.43 4.31 5.28
N THR A 36 -27.19 4.74 5.05
CA THR A 36 -26.03 3.92 4.70
C THR A 36 -24.77 4.20 5.52
N TRP A 37 -24.00 3.15 5.69
CA TRP A 37 -22.62 3.12 6.13
C TRP A 37 -21.67 3.80 5.11
N SER A 38 -20.91 4.83 5.51
CA SER A 38 -20.04 5.62 4.62
C SER A 38 -18.58 5.61 5.06
N SER A 39 -17.67 5.45 4.09
CA SER A 39 -16.22 5.56 4.26
C SER A 39 -15.70 6.98 4.00
N TRP A 40 -16.55 7.94 3.64
CA TRP A 40 -16.18 9.31 3.25
C TRP A 40 -16.37 10.29 4.40
N THR A 41 -15.33 11.01 4.82
CA THR A 41 -15.42 11.98 5.93
C THR A 41 -16.60 12.94 5.81
N VAL A 42 -17.15 13.35 6.95
CA VAL A 42 -18.31 14.26 7.01
C VAL A 42 -17.98 15.58 6.31
N GLU A 43 -16.74 16.07 6.45
CA GLU A 43 -16.26 17.27 5.79
C GLU A 43 -16.21 17.12 4.26
N ALA A 44 -15.75 15.97 3.76
CA ALA A 44 -15.72 15.68 2.32
C ALA A 44 -17.15 15.64 1.75
N THR A 45 -18.07 14.97 2.45
CA THR A 45 -19.48 14.86 2.06
C THR A 45 -20.17 16.23 2.08
N PHE A 46 -19.94 17.03 3.12
CA PHE A 46 -20.48 18.38 3.22
C PHE A 46 -19.93 19.30 2.12
N TRP A 47 -18.62 19.23 1.87
CA TRP A 47 -17.99 20.00 0.80
C TRP A 47 -18.57 19.61 -0.56
N PHE A 48 -18.72 18.31 -0.83
CA PHE A 48 -19.29 17.80 -2.07
C PHE A 48 -20.73 18.29 -2.24
N LYS A 49 -21.62 18.08 -1.24
CA LYS A 49 -23.01 18.59 -1.22
C LYS A 49 -23.05 20.09 -1.51
N LYS A 50 -22.23 20.91 -0.83
CA LYS A 50 -22.18 22.37 -1.04
C LYS A 50 -21.79 22.76 -2.47
N HIS A 51 -20.96 21.97 -3.14
CA HIS A 51 -20.45 22.31 -4.46
C HIS A 51 -21.28 21.74 -5.61
N THR A 52 -22.07 20.69 -5.38
CA THR A 52 -22.88 19.99 -6.40
C THR A 52 -24.39 20.28 -6.33
N LEU A 53 -24.93 20.63 -5.17
CA LEU A 53 -26.37 20.79 -5.00
C LEU A 53 -26.91 21.97 -5.83
N ASN A 54 -28.03 21.74 -6.53
CA ASN A 54 -28.70 22.71 -7.42
C ASN A 54 -27.83 23.27 -8.56
N ARG A 55 -26.89 22.49 -9.07
CA ARG A 55 -25.98 22.90 -10.16
C ARG A 55 -25.94 21.86 -11.27
N SER A 56 -25.64 22.31 -12.49
CA SER A 56 -25.46 21.45 -13.65
C SER A 56 -23.98 21.10 -13.87
N PHE A 57 -23.73 19.85 -14.22
CA PHE A 57 -22.39 19.31 -14.47
C PHE A 57 -22.38 18.54 -15.78
N THR A 58 -21.21 18.45 -16.40
CA THR A 58 -20.95 17.50 -17.48
C THR A 58 -20.35 16.25 -16.85
N ALA A 59 -21.03 15.12 -16.98
CA ALA A 59 -20.54 13.85 -16.47
C ALA A 59 -19.84 13.07 -17.58
N ARG A 60 -18.58 12.69 -17.36
CA ARG A 60 -17.83 11.78 -18.24
C ARG A 60 -17.91 10.38 -17.65
N ILE A 61 -18.64 9.49 -18.32
CA ILE A 61 -18.85 8.11 -17.85
C ILE A 61 -17.57 7.31 -18.07
N TYR A 62 -17.01 6.80 -16.98
CA TYR A 62 -15.87 5.89 -17.01
C TYR A 62 -16.34 4.45 -17.27
N SER A 63 -17.20 3.92 -16.39
CA SER A 63 -17.73 2.56 -16.47
C SER A 63 -19.15 2.46 -15.90
N VAL A 64 -19.84 1.36 -16.19
CA VAL A 64 -21.15 1.01 -15.60
C VAL A 64 -21.12 -0.43 -15.14
N ILE A 65 -21.28 -0.65 -13.83
CA ILE A 65 -21.23 -1.98 -13.19
C ILE A 65 -22.38 -2.08 -12.21
N ASP A 66 -23.11 -3.20 -12.28
CA ASP A 66 -24.23 -3.51 -11.38
C ASP A 66 -25.19 -2.33 -11.20
N ASP A 67 -25.58 -1.69 -12.31
CA ASP A 67 -26.45 -0.51 -12.39
C ASP A 67 -25.91 0.78 -11.71
N VAL A 68 -24.66 0.79 -11.25
CA VAL A 68 -23.98 1.99 -10.73
C VAL A 68 -23.05 2.57 -11.79
N VAL A 69 -23.24 3.86 -12.07
CA VAL A 69 -22.44 4.60 -13.06
C VAL A 69 -21.23 5.26 -12.39
N ARG A 70 -20.04 4.89 -12.82
CA ARG A 70 -18.80 5.52 -12.36
C ARG A 70 -18.40 6.62 -13.32
N MET A 71 -18.17 7.82 -12.80
CA MET A 71 -18.00 8.99 -13.64
C MET A 71 -17.08 10.04 -13.04
N GLU A 72 -16.54 10.87 -13.92
CA GLU A 72 -15.89 12.11 -13.57
C GLU A 72 -16.87 13.27 -13.76
N LEU A 73 -17.00 14.12 -12.73
CA LEU A 73 -17.85 15.31 -12.78
C LEU A 73 -17.05 16.54 -13.19
N LEU A 74 -17.43 17.16 -14.29
CA LEU A 74 -16.79 18.36 -14.85
C LEU A 74 -17.72 19.58 -14.70
N LYS A 75 -17.22 20.65 -14.10
CA LYS A 75 -17.90 21.93 -13.96
C LYS A 75 -17.39 22.92 -15.00
N LYS A 76 -18.29 23.60 -15.70
CA LYS A 76 -17.93 24.69 -16.62
C LYS A 76 -17.65 25.97 -15.84
N ASN A 77 -16.44 26.52 -15.95
CA ASN A 77 -16.09 27.82 -15.37
C ASN A 77 -16.57 28.99 -16.24
N SER A 78 -16.61 30.18 -15.64
CA SER A 78 -16.95 31.44 -16.33
C SER A 78 -16.05 31.75 -17.53
N GLY A 79 -14.85 31.17 -17.59
CA GLY A 79 -13.90 31.25 -18.71
C GLY A 79 -13.97 30.09 -19.71
N GLY A 80 -14.97 29.21 -19.64
CA GLY A 80 -15.16 28.10 -20.57
C GLY A 80 -14.34 26.83 -20.30
N ALA A 81 -13.31 26.89 -19.46
CA ALA A 81 -12.55 25.71 -19.04
C ALA A 81 -13.40 24.75 -18.17
N LEU A 82 -13.24 23.45 -18.38
CA LEU A 82 -13.85 22.40 -17.58
C LEU A 82 -12.95 22.08 -16.38
N MET A 83 -13.48 22.19 -15.16
CA MET A 83 -12.80 21.77 -13.93
C MET A 83 -13.36 20.45 -13.43
N SER A 84 -12.49 19.49 -13.16
CA SER A 84 -12.86 18.21 -12.56
C SER A 84 -13.11 18.36 -11.05
N ILE A 85 -14.30 17.98 -10.59
CA ILE A 85 -14.64 17.92 -9.16
C ILE A 85 -13.79 16.86 -8.46
N ASN A 86 -13.47 15.75 -9.16
CA ASN A 86 -12.62 14.68 -8.65
C ASN A 86 -11.23 15.25 -8.28
N GLN A 87 -10.62 16.02 -9.18
CA GLN A 87 -9.33 16.70 -8.92
C GLN A 87 -9.43 17.79 -7.83
N GLN A 88 -10.58 18.45 -7.67
CA GLN A 88 -10.79 19.40 -6.58
C GLN A 88 -10.88 18.73 -5.21
N LEU A 89 -11.46 17.53 -5.14
CA LEU A 89 -11.47 16.73 -3.91
C LEU A 89 -10.05 16.27 -3.55
N ILE A 90 -9.27 15.86 -4.54
CA ILE A 90 -7.86 15.45 -4.36
C ILE A 90 -7.01 16.64 -3.90
N SER A 91 -7.05 17.77 -4.60
CA SER A 91 -6.24 18.95 -4.26
C SER A 91 -6.59 19.58 -2.90
N LYS A 92 -7.78 19.29 -2.36
CA LYS A 92 -8.18 19.70 -1.01
C LYS A 92 -7.89 18.65 0.08
N GLY A 93 -7.35 17.48 -0.29
CA GLY A 93 -7.06 16.39 0.64
C GLY A 93 -8.30 15.62 1.13
N PHE A 94 -9.47 15.81 0.52
CA PHE A 94 -10.69 15.06 0.86
C PHE A 94 -10.77 13.70 0.16
N ALA A 95 -10.00 13.52 -0.91
CA ALA A 95 -9.90 12.27 -1.65
C ALA A 95 -8.43 12.00 -2.00
N VAL A 96 -8.13 10.73 -2.26
CA VAL A 96 -6.85 10.29 -2.84
C VAL A 96 -7.13 9.71 -4.22
N GLY A 97 -6.25 9.98 -5.19
CA GLY A 97 -6.31 9.33 -6.49
C GLY A 97 -6.20 7.82 -6.32
N ALA A 98 -7.08 7.06 -6.96
CA ALA A 98 -7.09 5.61 -6.89
C ALA A 98 -7.37 5.03 -8.26
N ASN A 99 -6.72 3.90 -8.58
CA ASN A 99 -7.08 3.17 -9.79
C ASN A 99 -8.46 2.51 -9.61
N GLU A 100 -9.21 2.44 -10.69
CA GLU A 100 -10.47 1.71 -10.73
C GLU A 100 -10.24 0.20 -10.62
N PHE A 101 -11.15 -0.48 -9.91
CA PHE A 101 -11.10 -1.93 -9.74
C PHE A 101 -11.26 -2.67 -11.09
N LEU A 102 -10.80 -3.93 -11.14
CA LEU A 102 -10.63 -4.68 -12.39
C LEU A 102 -11.86 -4.66 -13.31
N LEU A 103 -13.05 -4.94 -12.78
CA LEU A 103 -14.28 -4.98 -13.59
C LEU A 103 -14.59 -3.60 -14.21
N SER A 104 -14.32 -2.52 -13.46
CA SER A 104 -14.52 -1.13 -13.91
C SER A 104 -13.60 -0.79 -15.07
N ARG A 105 -12.33 -1.19 -14.97
CA ARG A 105 -11.36 -1.06 -16.05
C ARG A 105 -11.74 -1.87 -17.28
N GLN A 106 -12.14 -3.13 -17.12
CA GLN A 106 -12.58 -3.96 -18.25
C GLN A 106 -13.81 -3.36 -18.96
N ASN A 107 -14.78 -2.84 -18.19
CA ASN A 107 -15.93 -2.16 -18.76
C ASN A 107 -15.52 -0.87 -19.49
N HIS A 108 -14.62 -0.08 -18.91
CA HIS A 108 -14.08 1.13 -19.53
C HIS A 108 -13.34 0.83 -20.85
N GLU A 109 -12.48 -0.19 -20.86
CA GLU A 109 -11.77 -0.67 -22.05
C GLU A 109 -12.74 -1.11 -23.14
N LEU A 110 -13.76 -1.90 -22.80
CA LEU A 110 -14.81 -2.28 -23.74
C LEU A 110 -15.53 -1.04 -24.30
N ARG A 111 -15.88 -0.07 -23.45
CA ARG A 111 -16.54 1.17 -23.88
C ARG A 111 -15.64 2.01 -24.78
N ALA A 112 -14.34 2.10 -24.50
CA ALA A 112 -13.38 2.80 -25.34
C ALA A 112 -13.31 2.15 -26.74
N ILE A 113 -13.21 0.81 -26.80
CA ILE A 113 -13.24 0.06 -28.06
C ILE A 113 -14.53 0.35 -28.85
N TYR A 114 -15.70 0.35 -28.21
CA TYR A 114 -16.95 0.67 -28.90
C TYR A 114 -17.02 2.13 -29.37
N THR A 115 -16.49 3.07 -28.60
CA THR A 115 -16.51 4.50 -28.94
C THR A 115 -15.58 4.80 -30.12
N ASP A 116 -14.39 4.20 -30.14
CA ASP A 116 -13.42 4.34 -31.22
C ASP A 116 -13.91 3.69 -32.53
N ASN A 117 -14.59 2.54 -32.44
CA ASN A 117 -15.17 1.87 -33.59
C ASN A 117 -16.37 2.64 -34.20
N VAL A 118 -17.12 3.40 -33.39
CA VAL A 118 -18.21 4.26 -33.89
C VAL A 118 -17.67 5.52 -34.57
N ALA A 119 -16.48 6.00 -34.19
CA ALA A 119 -15.80 7.10 -34.86
C ALA A 119 -15.14 6.70 -36.20
N SER A 120 -14.96 5.39 -36.45
CA SER A 120 -14.34 4.85 -37.67
C SER A 120 -15.36 4.05 -38.50
N GLU A 121 -16.25 4.77 -39.20
CA GLU A 121 -17.30 4.17 -40.06
C GLU A 121 -16.77 3.36 -41.27
N ASN A 122 -15.47 3.05 -41.39
CA ASN A 122 -14.89 2.37 -42.55
C ASN A 122 -13.92 1.20 -42.25
N SER A 123 -14.05 0.50 -41.12
CA SER A 123 -13.27 -0.74 -40.89
C SER A 123 -14.15 -2.00 -40.89
N PRO A 124 -13.83 -3.04 -41.70
CA PRO A 124 -14.64 -4.27 -41.79
C PRO A 124 -14.19 -5.31 -40.76
N ILE A 125 -13.90 -4.90 -39.53
CA ILE A 125 -13.54 -5.84 -38.46
C ILE A 125 -14.72 -5.95 -37.49
N LYS A 126 -15.73 -6.73 -37.91
CA LYS A 126 -16.72 -7.27 -36.96
C LYS A 126 -16.02 -8.28 -36.06
N MET A 127 -15.32 -7.81 -35.03
CA MET A 127 -14.95 -8.67 -33.91
C MET A 127 -16.25 -9.14 -33.25
N LYS A 128 -16.53 -10.45 -33.33
CA LYS A 128 -17.56 -11.10 -32.53
C LYS A 128 -17.15 -11.05 -31.06
N VAL A 129 -17.34 -9.91 -30.41
CA VAL A 129 -17.37 -9.86 -28.96
C VAL A 129 -18.78 -10.28 -28.55
N ASN A 130 -18.91 -11.46 -27.95
CA ASN A 130 -20.17 -11.92 -27.37
C ASN A 130 -20.64 -10.87 -26.35
N PRO A 131 -21.80 -10.22 -26.54
CA PRO A 131 -22.33 -9.22 -25.61
C PRO A 131 -22.90 -9.86 -24.32
N SER A 132 -22.49 -11.08 -23.98
CA SER A 132 -23.09 -11.89 -22.93
C SER A 132 -22.53 -11.65 -21.53
N ILE A 133 -21.67 -10.66 -21.32
CA ILE A 133 -21.15 -10.34 -19.97
C ILE A 133 -22.05 -9.30 -19.25
N GLY A 134 -22.92 -8.58 -19.96
CA GLY A 134 -23.81 -7.56 -19.37
C GLY A 134 -25.31 -7.87 -19.39
N SER A 135 -25.73 -8.98 -20.00
CA SER A 135 -27.13 -9.41 -19.92
C SER A 135 -27.20 -10.91 -19.70
N SER A 136 -27.15 -11.34 -18.46
CA SER A 136 -27.77 -12.59 -18.05
C SER A 136 -29.28 -12.44 -18.24
N LYS A 137 -29.76 -12.50 -19.49
CA LYS A 137 -31.14 -12.87 -19.79
C LYS A 137 -31.32 -14.33 -19.41
N LEU A 138 -31.41 -14.59 -18.10
CA LEU A 138 -31.88 -15.86 -17.56
C LEU A 138 -33.38 -16.10 -17.85
N SER A 139 -34.05 -15.19 -18.57
CA SER A 139 -35.48 -15.28 -18.89
C SER A 139 -35.83 -16.13 -20.10
N SER A 140 -34.92 -16.97 -20.62
CA SER A 140 -35.24 -17.84 -21.78
C SER A 140 -34.99 -19.34 -21.59
N ILE A 141 -34.77 -19.80 -20.35
CA ILE A 141 -35.00 -21.23 -20.07
C ILE A 141 -36.48 -21.39 -19.79
N SER A 142 -37.26 -21.44 -20.86
CA SER A 142 -38.59 -22.02 -20.86
C SER A 142 -38.47 -23.47 -20.37
N SER A 143 -38.88 -23.69 -19.14
CA SER A 143 -38.95 -24.99 -18.48
C SER A 143 -40.08 -25.82 -19.08
N SER A 144 -39.80 -26.45 -20.22
CA SER A 144 -40.57 -27.58 -20.74
C SER A 144 -39.65 -28.60 -21.38
N ARG A 145 -38.83 -29.27 -20.56
CA ARG A 145 -38.31 -30.59 -20.89
C ARG A 145 -38.55 -31.50 -19.70
N ASP A 146 -39.22 -32.61 -19.96
CA ASP A 146 -39.52 -33.65 -18.99
C ASP A 146 -38.27 -34.09 -18.23
N LEU A 147 -38.13 -33.64 -16.98
CA LEU A 147 -37.06 -34.02 -16.06
C LEU A 147 -37.34 -35.36 -15.37
N ARG A 148 -37.86 -36.35 -16.09
CA ARG A 148 -37.96 -37.73 -15.59
C ARG A 148 -36.81 -38.54 -16.18
N GLY A 149 -35.72 -38.69 -15.43
CA GLY A 149 -34.70 -39.71 -15.75
C GLY A 149 -33.22 -39.37 -15.52
N TYR A 150 -32.85 -38.20 -14.99
CA TYR A 150 -31.45 -37.86 -14.75
C TYR A 150 -31.15 -37.63 -13.26
N GLU A 151 -31.08 -38.70 -12.47
CA GLU A 151 -30.52 -38.67 -11.11
C GLU A 151 -28.99 -38.82 -11.12
N ARG A 152 -28.27 -38.01 -11.91
CA ARG A 152 -26.82 -37.87 -11.72
C ARG A 152 -26.54 -36.56 -11.01
N LYS A 153 -26.20 -36.64 -9.73
CA LYS A 153 -25.59 -35.54 -8.99
C LYS A 153 -24.21 -35.27 -9.58
N ILE A 154 -24.11 -34.31 -10.48
CA ILE A 154 -22.83 -33.82 -10.99
C ILE A 154 -22.35 -32.75 -10.01
N ARG A 155 -21.18 -32.95 -9.40
CA ARG A 155 -20.54 -31.92 -8.59
C ARG A 155 -19.88 -30.92 -9.54
N ILE A 156 -20.61 -29.85 -9.84
CA ILE A 156 -20.08 -28.73 -10.63
C ILE A 156 -19.01 -28.05 -9.77
N LYS A 157 -17.77 -28.00 -10.26
CA LYS A 157 -16.77 -27.09 -9.71
C LYS A 157 -17.03 -25.71 -10.31
N GLY A 158 -17.16 -24.72 -9.44
CA GLY A 158 -17.45 -23.35 -9.84
C GLY A 158 -16.31 -22.74 -10.67
N PRO A 159 -16.52 -21.54 -11.22
CA PRO A 159 -15.47 -20.85 -11.95
C PRO A 159 -14.31 -20.50 -11.00
N ASP A 160 -13.14 -21.08 -11.23
CA ASP A 160 -11.91 -20.72 -10.55
C ASP A 160 -11.46 -19.34 -11.07
N THR A 161 -11.55 -18.31 -10.23
CA THR A 161 -11.03 -16.97 -10.57
C THR A 161 -9.56 -16.86 -10.16
N PRO A 162 -8.69 -16.30 -11.01
CA PRO A 162 -7.28 -16.08 -10.66
C PRO A 162 -7.10 -15.08 -9.50
N LEU A 163 -8.15 -14.33 -9.17
CA LEU A 163 -8.15 -13.38 -8.05
C LEU A 163 -8.42 -14.06 -6.70
N LEU A 164 -8.68 -15.37 -6.65
CA LEU A 164 -8.95 -16.03 -5.38
C LEU A 164 -7.68 -16.05 -4.52
N MET A 165 -7.73 -15.38 -3.37
CA MET A 165 -6.62 -15.35 -2.42
C MET A 165 -6.44 -16.72 -1.76
N ARG A 166 -5.18 -17.11 -1.59
CA ARG A 166 -4.78 -18.26 -0.80
C ARG A 166 -3.85 -17.80 0.29
N PHE A 167 -4.12 -18.25 1.51
CA PHE A 167 -3.30 -17.92 2.66
C PHE A 167 -2.33 -19.06 2.93
N ILE A 168 -1.16 -18.71 3.46
CA ILE A 168 -0.14 -19.66 3.91
C ILE A 168 0.19 -19.33 5.37
N ALA A 169 0.59 -20.35 6.12
CA ALA A 169 1.19 -20.13 7.43
C ALA A 169 2.68 -19.85 7.25
N ILE A 170 3.21 -18.93 8.06
CA ILE A 170 4.60 -18.44 7.93
C ILE A 170 5.57 -19.11 8.92
N SER A 171 5.07 -19.82 9.93
CA SER A 171 5.94 -20.62 10.80
C SER A 171 6.55 -21.79 10.03
N ARG A 172 7.73 -22.23 10.44
CA ARG A 172 8.48 -23.26 9.74
C ARG A 172 7.68 -24.56 9.53
N ILE A 173 6.99 -25.04 10.56
CA ILE A 173 6.13 -26.22 10.45
C ILE A 173 4.82 -25.90 9.72
N GLY A 174 4.30 -24.67 9.91
CA GLY A 174 3.07 -24.19 9.29
C GLY A 174 3.15 -24.12 7.77
N TYR A 175 4.31 -23.77 7.22
CA TYR A 175 4.53 -23.64 5.78
C TYR A 175 4.24 -24.92 5.00
N THR A 176 4.39 -26.08 5.64
CA THR A 176 4.07 -27.39 5.04
C THR A 176 2.58 -27.77 5.11
N LYS A 177 1.79 -27.03 5.91
CA LYS A 177 0.38 -27.32 6.18
C LYS A 177 -0.50 -26.53 5.21
N ALA A 178 -1.56 -27.17 4.72
CA ALA A 178 -2.56 -26.49 3.90
C ALA A 178 -3.45 -25.58 4.77
N VAL A 179 -3.60 -24.31 4.41
CA VAL A 179 -4.54 -23.40 5.09
C VAL A 179 -5.88 -23.41 4.36
N ARG A 180 -6.96 -23.65 5.10
CA ARG A 180 -8.34 -23.61 4.60
C ARG A 180 -9.17 -22.67 5.44
N ILE A 181 -9.97 -21.85 4.77
CA ILE A 181 -10.98 -21.04 5.44
C ILE A 181 -12.28 -21.83 5.42
N ASP A 182 -12.91 -21.97 6.57
CA ASP A 182 -14.19 -22.66 6.69
C ASP A 182 -15.26 -21.96 5.86
N SER A 183 -16.10 -22.73 5.18
CA SER A 183 -17.20 -22.22 4.35
C SER A 183 -18.19 -21.34 5.11
N SER A 184 -18.29 -21.51 6.44
CA SER A 184 -19.14 -20.65 7.27
C SER A 184 -18.52 -19.27 7.54
N SER A 185 -17.27 -19.03 7.13
CA SER A 185 -16.58 -17.77 7.33
C SER A 185 -16.85 -16.79 6.19
N VAL A 186 -16.95 -15.50 6.52
CA VAL A 186 -17.19 -14.41 5.55
C VAL A 186 -16.11 -14.39 4.46
N ASN A 187 -14.85 -14.64 4.81
CA ASN A 187 -13.73 -14.65 3.85
C ASN A 187 -13.45 -16.04 3.25
N SER A 188 -14.43 -16.96 3.25
CA SER A 188 -14.27 -18.30 2.64
C SER A 188 -13.94 -18.24 1.14
N THR A 189 -14.36 -17.17 0.46
CA THR A 189 -14.01 -16.84 -0.92
C THR A 189 -13.42 -15.43 -0.97
N ALA A 190 -12.24 -15.25 -0.38
CA ALA A 190 -11.56 -13.96 -0.38
C ALA A 190 -10.99 -13.68 -1.79
N LEU A 191 -11.36 -12.54 -2.37
CA LEU A 191 -10.87 -12.10 -3.67
C LEU A 191 -9.86 -10.97 -3.50
N ASP A 192 -8.78 -11.03 -4.27
CA ASP A 192 -7.85 -9.94 -4.38
C ASP A 192 -8.40 -8.89 -5.35
N LEU A 193 -8.80 -7.74 -4.80
CA LEU A 193 -9.31 -6.61 -5.57
C LEU A 193 -8.19 -5.68 -6.06
N GLU A 194 -6.95 -5.84 -5.57
CA GLU A 194 -5.80 -4.98 -5.87
C GLU A 194 -4.53 -5.82 -6.16
N PRO A 195 -4.54 -6.68 -7.20
CA PRO A 195 -3.43 -7.59 -7.50
C PRO A 195 -2.12 -6.87 -7.88
N GLU A 196 -2.16 -5.58 -8.21
CA GLU A 196 -0.99 -4.75 -8.41
C GLU A 196 -0.24 -4.40 -7.11
N ASN A 197 -0.91 -4.48 -5.96
CA ASN A 197 -0.31 -4.20 -4.68
C ASN A 197 0.49 -5.43 -4.23
N LYS A 198 1.81 -5.26 -4.12
CA LYS A 198 2.76 -6.33 -3.83
C LYS A 198 2.97 -6.60 -2.34
N HIS A 199 2.35 -5.81 -1.46
CA HIS A 199 2.47 -5.99 -0.01
C HIS A 199 1.73 -7.23 0.48
N ASP A 200 2.27 -7.83 1.54
CA ASP A 200 1.69 -9.03 2.13
C ASP A 200 0.35 -8.73 2.83
N ARG A 201 -0.67 -9.55 2.55
CA ARG A 201 -1.98 -9.46 3.22
C ARG A 201 -2.11 -10.49 4.31
N MET A 202 -2.62 -10.04 5.46
CA MET A 202 -2.89 -10.90 6.61
C MET A 202 -4.37 -11.25 6.73
N ILE A 203 -4.64 -12.44 7.27
CA ILE A 203 -5.96 -12.81 7.73
C ILE A 203 -5.89 -13.16 9.21
N VAL A 204 -6.84 -12.64 9.98
CA VAL A 204 -6.97 -12.95 11.40
C VAL A 204 -8.16 -13.87 11.57
N ALA A 205 -7.99 -14.96 12.32
CA ALA A 205 -9.05 -15.90 12.62
C ALA A 205 -9.30 -15.94 14.12
N SER A 206 -10.57 -15.92 14.53
CA SER A 206 -10.91 -16.11 15.95
C SER A 206 -10.74 -17.56 16.39
N PHE A 207 -10.85 -18.53 15.49
CA PHE A 207 -10.61 -19.94 15.80
C PHE A 207 -9.73 -20.59 14.74
N VAL A 208 -8.67 -21.24 15.22
CA VAL A 208 -7.74 -22.03 14.41
C VAL A 208 -7.83 -23.47 14.88
N SER A 209 -8.05 -24.40 13.95
CA SER A 209 -8.11 -25.83 14.26
C SER A 209 -7.23 -26.62 13.30
N LEU A 210 -6.49 -27.58 13.83
CA LEU A 210 -5.75 -28.54 13.03
C LEU A 210 -6.64 -29.75 12.73
N ASN A 211 -6.49 -30.32 11.54
CA ASN A 211 -7.06 -31.64 11.29
C ASN A 211 -6.32 -32.71 12.12
N PRO A 212 -6.94 -33.88 12.36
CA PRO A 212 -6.31 -34.95 13.12
C PRO A 212 -4.99 -35.47 12.54
N SER A 213 -4.76 -35.26 11.25
CA SER A 213 -3.51 -35.62 10.56
C SER A 213 -2.46 -34.50 10.56
N GLU A 214 -2.76 -33.35 11.17
CA GLU A 214 -1.94 -32.12 11.24
C GLU A 214 -1.45 -31.53 9.90
N THR A 215 -1.95 -32.03 8.78
CA THR A 215 -1.62 -31.56 7.43
C THR A 215 -2.39 -30.31 7.00
N CYS A 216 -3.45 -29.94 7.72
CA CYS A 216 -4.32 -28.84 7.33
C CYS A 216 -4.79 -28.01 8.53
N VAL A 217 -4.60 -26.69 8.41
CA VAL A 217 -5.10 -25.67 9.33
C VAL A 217 -6.42 -25.15 8.78
N THR A 218 -7.49 -25.22 9.58
CA THR A 218 -8.80 -24.66 9.27
C THR A 218 -9.07 -23.42 10.10
N LEU A 219 -9.30 -22.29 9.43
CA LEU A 219 -9.59 -20.98 10.00
C LEU A 219 -11.10 -20.71 10.02
N ARG A 220 -11.65 -20.29 11.16
CA ARG A 220 -13.07 -19.88 11.30
C ARG A 220 -13.17 -18.47 11.85
N ASN A 221 -14.30 -17.82 11.57
CA ASN A 221 -14.59 -16.44 12.00
C ASN A 221 -13.41 -15.52 11.65
N THR A 222 -13.14 -15.43 10.35
CA THR A 222 -11.99 -14.73 9.82
C THR A 222 -12.32 -13.28 9.47
N THR A 223 -11.32 -12.41 9.62
CA THR A 223 -11.31 -11.02 9.16
C THR A 223 -10.08 -10.81 8.28
N LEU A 224 -10.30 -10.33 7.06
CA LEU A 224 -9.23 -9.93 6.17
C LEU A 224 -8.68 -8.59 6.64
N MET A 225 -7.38 -8.50 6.88
CA MET A 225 -6.73 -7.26 7.29
C MET A 225 -6.58 -6.31 6.09
N PRO A 226 -6.61 -4.99 6.31
CA PRO A 226 -6.33 -4.02 5.26
C PRO A 226 -4.95 -4.24 4.66
N ASN A 227 -4.80 -3.90 3.38
CA ASN A 227 -3.54 -4.05 2.65
C ASN A 227 -2.57 -2.91 3.00
N GLN A 228 -1.95 -3.01 4.17
CA GLN A 228 -1.08 -1.98 4.71
C GLN A 228 0.40 -2.39 4.58
N PRO A 229 1.26 -1.53 3.98
CA PRO A 229 2.69 -1.81 3.81
C PRO A 229 3.38 -2.22 5.12
N GLY A 230 4.10 -3.35 5.10
CA GLY A 230 4.89 -3.81 6.25
C GLY A 230 4.09 -4.25 7.47
N LEU A 231 2.75 -4.29 7.42
CA LEU A 231 1.92 -4.63 8.57
C LEU A 231 2.29 -5.98 9.18
N LEU A 232 2.59 -6.98 8.34
CA LEU A 232 3.03 -8.30 8.79
C LEU A 232 4.35 -8.23 9.57
N SER A 233 5.37 -7.65 8.95
CA SER A 233 6.72 -7.51 9.51
C SER A 233 6.70 -6.72 10.82
N LEU A 234 6.02 -5.56 10.83
CA LEU A 234 5.90 -4.70 12.01
C LEU A 234 5.11 -5.39 13.15
N SER A 235 4.03 -6.11 12.83
CA SER A 235 3.26 -6.84 13.84
C SER A 235 4.09 -7.94 14.50
N LEU A 236 4.89 -8.67 13.71
CA LEU A 236 5.79 -9.69 14.24
C LEU A 236 6.83 -9.06 15.18
N LEU A 237 7.50 -7.99 14.77
CA LEU A 237 8.48 -7.31 15.61
C LEU A 237 7.86 -6.72 16.88
N LEU A 238 6.63 -6.18 16.82
CA LEU A 238 5.97 -5.62 18.00
C LEU A 238 5.66 -6.67 19.07
N PHE A 239 5.23 -7.87 18.68
CA PHE A 239 4.69 -8.87 19.61
C PHE A 239 5.55 -10.13 19.77
N CYS A 240 6.62 -10.29 19.00
CA CYS A 240 7.50 -11.45 19.15
C CYS A 240 8.23 -11.44 20.50
N PRO A 241 8.60 -12.63 21.02
CA PRO A 241 9.42 -12.74 22.22
C PRO A 241 10.84 -12.27 21.90
N VAL A 242 11.52 -12.92 20.96
CA VAL A 242 12.89 -12.60 20.55
C VAL A 242 12.91 -12.37 19.04
N ALA A 243 13.65 -11.35 18.60
CA ALA A 243 13.94 -11.09 17.20
C ALA A 243 15.46 -10.95 16.97
N GLU A 244 15.94 -11.56 15.90
CA GLU A 244 17.27 -11.32 15.33
C GLU A 244 17.10 -10.70 13.94
N LEU A 245 17.51 -9.45 13.79
CA LEU A 245 17.40 -8.72 12.53
C LEU A 245 18.35 -9.30 11.47
N ARG A 246 17.96 -9.21 10.21
CA ARG A 246 18.75 -9.62 9.04
C ARG A 246 19.18 -8.40 8.25
N VAL A 247 20.44 -8.38 7.84
CA VAL A 247 20.99 -7.36 6.94
C VAL A 247 21.33 -7.95 5.58
N ASN A 248 21.35 -7.10 4.57
CA ASN A 248 21.79 -7.47 3.23
C ASN A 248 23.28 -7.90 3.22
N LYS A 249 23.76 -8.44 2.10
CA LYS A 249 25.16 -8.92 1.99
C LYS A 249 26.22 -7.82 2.20
N LYS A 250 25.84 -6.56 2.00
CA LYS A 250 26.71 -5.40 2.19
C LYS A 250 26.67 -4.85 3.62
N GLY A 251 25.74 -5.32 4.46
CA GLY A 251 25.49 -4.75 5.78
C GLY A 251 24.90 -3.34 5.76
N THR A 252 24.33 -2.87 4.65
CA THR A 252 23.90 -1.46 4.50
C THR A 252 22.43 -1.25 4.85
N GLU A 253 21.61 -2.29 4.79
CA GLU A 253 20.15 -2.20 4.93
C GLU A 253 19.59 -3.44 5.65
N TYR A 254 18.52 -3.25 6.41
CA TYR A 254 17.73 -4.35 6.96
C TYR A 254 16.87 -4.99 5.87
N ILE A 255 16.89 -6.32 5.82
CA ILE A 255 16.14 -7.10 4.83
C ILE A 255 15.08 -8.01 5.44
N GLY A 256 15.07 -8.16 6.77
CA GLY A 256 14.17 -9.08 7.44
C GLY A 256 14.50 -9.30 8.91
N ALA A 257 13.87 -10.31 9.50
CA ALA A 257 14.12 -10.77 10.86
C ALA A 257 13.82 -12.26 11.01
N LEU A 258 14.51 -12.91 11.94
CA LEU A 258 14.10 -14.19 12.50
C LEU A 258 13.44 -13.93 13.84
N VAL A 259 12.18 -14.33 13.99
CA VAL A 259 11.41 -14.16 15.23
C VAL A 259 11.00 -15.51 15.81
N GLY A 260 11.03 -15.60 17.15
CA GLY A 260 10.71 -16.84 17.85
C GLY A 260 11.05 -16.76 19.34
N LEU A 261 11.33 -17.91 19.95
CA LEU A 261 11.75 -17.99 21.35
C LEU A 261 13.26 -17.79 21.54
N GLY A 262 14.01 -17.68 20.44
CA GLY A 262 15.47 -17.54 20.46
C GLY A 262 16.20 -18.88 20.51
N CYS A 263 17.43 -18.85 20.99
CA CYS A 263 18.32 -20.02 21.05
C CYS A 263 18.92 -20.22 22.45
N HIS A 264 19.39 -21.44 22.71
CA HIS A 264 20.15 -21.75 23.90
C HIS A 264 21.52 -21.05 23.87
N SER A 265 21.88 -20.35 24.95
CA SER A 265 23.18 -19.66 25.10
C SER A 265 24.38 -20.57 24.89
N ASP A 266 24.27 -21.84 25.31
CA ASP A 266 25.42 -22.74 25.41
C ASP A 266 25.65 -23.53 24.11
N THR A 267 24.57 -23.84 23.39
CA THR A 267 24.61 -24.70 22.21
C THR A 267 24.31 -23.96 20.90
N SER A 268 23.87 -22.69 20.98
CA SER A 268 23.35 -21.91 19.86
C SER A 268 22.25 -22.62 19.05
N GLN A 269 21.56 -23.58 19.66
CA GLN A 269 20.44 -24.29 19.05
C GLN A 269 19.14 -23.53 19.33
N ALA A 270 18.27 -23.40 18.32
CA ALA A 270 16.95 -22.82 18.48
C ALA A 270 16.15 -23.57 19.55
N ILE A 271 15.46 -22.83 20.43
CA ILE A 271 14.67 -23.42 21.53
C ILE A 271 13.45 -24.14 20.96
N TYR A 272 12.78 -23.53 19.98
CA TYR A 272 11.61 -24.11 19.32
C TYR A 272 11.64 -23.85 17.80
N PRO A 273 12.48 -24.59 17.05
CA PRO A 273 12.74 -24.32 15.64
C PRO A 273 11.51 -24.44 14.72
N ASP A 274 10.47 -25.13 15.16
CA ASP A 274 9.27 -25.40 14.36
C ASP A 274 8.29 -24.21 14.31
N GLU A 275 8.27 -23.38 15.37
CA GLU A 275 7.50 -22.13 15.41
C GLU A 275 8.34 -20.89 15.06
N ASP A 276 9.64 -21.03 14.82
CA ASP A 276 10.45 -19.91 14.33
C ASP A 276 9.91 -19.41 12.98
N ILE A 277 9.86 -18.09 12.82
CA ILE A 277 9.38 -17.41 11.61
C ILE A 277 10.53 -16.56 11.08
N GLU A 278 11.00 -16.89 9.88
CA GLU A 278 11.90 -16.03 9.11
C GLU A 278 11.03 -15.14 8.21
N ILE A 279 11.09 -13.83 8.41
CA ILE A 279 10.34 -12.84 7.65
C ILE A 279 11.30 -11.93 6.88
N SER A 280 10.96 -11.64 5.62
CA SER A 280 11.65 -10.66 4.78
C SER A 280 10.82 -9.37 4.71
N PHE A 281 11.48 -8.21 4.74
CA PHE A 281 10.79 -6.93 4.71
C PHE A 281 10.41 -6.53 3.28
N ASP A 282 9.15 -6.10 3.13
CA ASP A 282 8.54 -5.55 1.92
C ASP A 282 8.50 -4.01 1.92
N ILE A 283 9.11 -3.40 2.95
CA ILE A 283 9.23 -1.95 3.17
C ILE A 283 10.67 -1.62 3.59
N PRO A 284 11.14 -0.38 3.32
CA PRO A 284 12.36 0.10 3.95
C PRO A 284 12.16 0.18 5.46
N PHE A 285 13.08 -0.46 6.17
CA PHE A 285 13.13 -0.50 7.62
C PHE A 285 14.49 0.04 8.07
N ASN A 286 14.50 0.95 9.04
CA ASN A 286 15.71 1.62 9.52
C ASN A 286 15.81 1.60 11.05
N ASN A 287 16.87 2.21 11.59
CA ASN A 287 17.09 2.29 13.03
C ASN A 287 16.04 3.13 13.76
N ASP A 288 15.46 4.16 13.11
CA ASP A 288 14.39 4.98 13.70
C ASP A 288 13.12 4.16 13.92
N ASP A 289 12.79 3.28 12.97
CA ASP A 289 11.66 2.34 13.07
C ASP A 289 11.89 1.35 14.22
N LEU A 290 13.10 0.82 14.34
CA LEU A 290 13.48 -0.08 15.43
C LEU A 290 13.40 0.61 16.79
N GLU A 291 13.88 1.84 16.90
CA GLU A 291 13.79 2.64 18.13
C GLU A 291 12.31 2.88 18.51
N LEU A 292 11.46 3.19 17.53
CA LEU A 292 10.03 3.36 17.76
C LEU A 292 9.36 2.07 18.22
N ILE A 293 9.71 0.92 17.64
CA ILE A 293 9.25 -0.40 18.09
C ILE A 293 9.68 -0.65 19.53
N ASN A 294 10.94 -0.42 19.87
CA ASN A 294 11.45 -0.59 21.23
C ASN A 294 10.74 0.33 22.22
N LYS A 295 10.46 1.58 21.83
CA LYS A 295 9.69 2.52 22.64
C LYS A 295 8.26 2.05 22.89
N ILE A 296 7.61 1.44 21.88
CA ILE A 296 6.29 0.84 22.02
C ILE A 296 6.36 -0.34 22.99
N ARG A 297 7.30 -1.28 22.80
CA ARG A 297 7.49 -2.47 23.66
C ARG A 297 7.76 -2.08 25.11
N PHE A 298 8.67 -1.13 25.33
CA PHE A 298 8.93 -0.56 26.66
C PHE A 298 7.67 0.03 27.29
N THR A 299 6.91 0.84 26.55
CA THR A 299 5.66 1.43 27.06
C THR A 299 4.61 0.37 27.37
N MET A 300 4.58 -0.74 26.63
CA MET A 300 3.71 -1.89 26.93
C MET A 300 4.13 -2.61 28.20
N ASN A 301 5.43 -2.83 28.42
CA ASN A 301 5.93 -3.44 29.66
C ASN A 301 5.57 -2.59 30.88
N VAL A 302 5.83 -1.28 30.83
CA VAL A 302 5.43 -0.35 31.90
C VAL A 302 3.93 -0.41 32.16
N ALA A 303 3.11 -0.42 31.10
CA ALA A 303 1.66 -0.50 31.24
C ALA A 303 1.17 -1.82 31.84
N LEU A 304 1.89 -2.93 31.63
CA LEU A 304 1.57 -4.24 32.19
C LEU A 304 2.03 -4.38 33.65
N GLU A 305 3.20 -3.85 33.99
CA GLU A 305 3.72 -3.86 35.36
C GLU A 305 2.89 -2.98 36.30
N GLU A 306 2.51 -1.80 35.84
CA GLU A 306 1.74 -0.84 36.64
C GLU A 306 0.21 -1.10 36.59
N ALA A 307 -0.25 -2.09 35.81
CA ALA A 307 -1.69 -2.31 35.54
C ALA A 307 -2.55 -2.53 36.79
N GLU A 308 -1.96 -3.05 37.87
CA GLU A 308 -2.68 -3.32 39.13
C GLU A 308 -2.90 -2.06 39.98
N ASP A 309 -2.05 -1.03 39.83
CA ASP A 309 -2.04 0.19 40.65
C ASP A 309 -2.50 1.46 39.90
N ILE A 310 -2.78 1.35 38.60
CA ILE A 310 -3.13 2.47 37.73
C ILE A 310 -4.62 2.86 37.85
N THR A 311 -4.88 4.17 37.96
CA THR A 311 -6.23 4.72 37.76
C THR A 311 -6.62 4.67 36.27
N ASP A 312 -7.87 4.29 35.94
CA ASP A 312 -8.41 4.18 34.56
C ASP A 312 -8.01 5.33 33.61
N LYS A 313 -7.91 6.57 34.13
CA LYS A 313 -7.51 7.75 33.34
C LYS A 313 -6.09 7.65 32.78
N PHE A 314 -5.14 7.12 33.55
CA PHE A 314 -3.76 6.98 33.09
C PHE A 314 -3.65 5.84 32.07
N LEU A 315 -4.38 4.74 32.26
CA LEU A 315 -4.46 3.66 31.26
C LEU A 315 -4.95 4.18 29.90
N VAL A 316 -6.01 4.99 29.87
CA VAL A 316 -6.52 5.59 28.63
C VAL A 316 -5.49 6.51 27.97
N VAL A 317 -4.75 7.30 28.74
CA VAL A 317 -3.68 8.16 28.21
C VAL A 317 -2.55 7.32 27.60
N THR A 318 -2.12 6.26 28.30
CA THR A 318 -1.08 5.35 27.82
C THR A 318 -1.51 4.59 26.57
N GLN A 319 -2.76 4.11 26.52
CA GLN A 319 -3.33 3.48 25.32
C GLN A 319 -3.37 4.43 24.12
N ASN A 320 -3.76 5.70 24.32
CA ASN A 320 -3.73 6.70 23.26
C ASN A 320 -2.31 7.00 22.78
N LYS A 321 -1.34 7.04 23.70
CA LYS A 321 0.08 7.21 23.36
C LYS A 321 0.58 6.02 22.53
N LEU A 322 0.31 4.79 22.96
CA LEU A 322 0.65 3.56 22.22
C LEU A 322 0.01 3.56 20.83
N ARG A 323 -1.29 3.88 20.74
CA ARG A 323 -2.01 4.00 19.47
C ARG A 323 -1.32 4.98 18.52
N ASN A 324 -0.95 6.16 19.01
CA ASN A 324 -0.27 7.16 18.17
C ASN A 324 1.10 6.69 17.69
N MET A 325 1.87 5.99 18.54
CA MET A 325 3.17 5.45 18.15
C MET A 325 3.03 4.34 17.10
N VAL A 326 2.05 3.44 17.25
CA VAL A 326 1.76 2.39 16.25
C VAL A 326 1.29 3.00 14.92
N LEU A 327 0.41 4.01 14.95
CA LEU A 327 -0.03 4.70 13.75
C LEU A 327 1.12 5.40 13.03
N ASN A 328 2.03 6.03 13.79
CA ASN A 328 3.25 6.63 13.24
C ASN A 328 4.14 5.57 12.56
N LEU A 329 4.36 4.43 13.23
CA LEU A 329 5.16 3.32 12.69
C LEU A 329 4.61 2.81 11.35
N ILE A 330 3.29 2.73 11.24
CA ILE A 330 2.60 2.23 10.04
C ILE A 330 2.51 3.30 8.92
N GLY A 331 2.99 4.54 9.16
CA GLY A 331 2.95 5.64 8.19
C GLY A 331 1.58 6.33 8.08
N ILE A 332 0.69 6.08 9.04
CA ILE A 332 -0.61 6.73 9.13
C ILE A 332 -0.44 7.92 10.08
N GLU A 333 0.22 8.98 9.60
CA GLU A 333 0.39 10.19 10.41
C GLU A 333 -0.96 10.85 10.74
N ASN A 334 -1.19 11.06 12.04
CA ASN A 334 -2.19 11.99 12.53
C ASN A 334 -1.68 13.43 12.36
N PHE A 335 -2.10 14.11 11.30
CA PHE A 335 -1.82 15.53 10.98
C PHE A 335 -2.36 16.55 12.03
N LYS A 336 -2.71 16.12 13.25
CA LYS A 336 -3.45 16.95 14.22
C LYS A 336 -2.59 17.73 15.23
N TYR A 337 -1.26 17.53 15.33
CA TYR A 337 -0.44 18.25 16.34
C TYR A 337 0.63 19.22 15.81
N ASN A 338 0.93 19.24 14.51
CA ASN A 338 1.86 20.20 13.91
C ASN A 338 1.14 21.12 12.92
N ARG A 339 0.41 22.11 13.43
CA ARG A 339 -0.27 23.14 12.61
C ARG A 339 0.69 24.10 11.89
N ASN A 340 2.00 23.89 11.96
CA ASN A 340 3.01 24.84 11.47
C ASN A 340 3.91 24.32 10.34
N VAL A 341 3.72 23.11 9.83
CA VAL A 341 4.48 22.65 8.65
C VAL A 341 3.55 22.67 7.45
N ARG A 342 3.65 23.77 6.69
CA ARG A 342 2.93 23.97 5.43
C ARG A 342 3.47 23.00 4.38
N SER A 343 2.60 22.07 3.98
CA SER A 343 2.40 21.59 2.60
C SER A 343 3.65 21.36 1.74
N GLN A 344 4.03 20.11 1.53
CA GLN A 344 4.33 19.63 0.18
C GLN A 344 3.76 18.22 -0.02
N GLU A 345 3.22 18.05 -1.23
CA GLU A 345 2.56 16.88 -1.78
C GLU A 345 3.49 15.67 -1.71
N SER A 346 3.42 14.89 -0.64
CA SER A 346 4.00 13.55 -0.62
C SER A 346 3.02 12.61 -1.31
N GLU A 347 3.42 12.16 -2.48
CA GLU A 347 2.82 11.13 -3.31
C GLU A 347 2.53 9.88 -2.43
N SER A 348 1.35 9.84 -1.81
CA SER A 348 0.90 8.85 -0.83
C SER A 348 1.81 8.72 0.41
N SER A 349 1.23 8.85 1.61
CA SER A 349 1.91 8.57 2.89
C SER A 349 2.21 7.07 3.12
N HIS A 350 2.46 6.31 2.04
CA HIS A 350 2.62 4.87 2.07
C HIS A 350 4.11 4.56 1.88
N ARG A 351 4.67 3.74 2.77
CA ARG A 351 6.05 3.28 2.65
C ARG A 351 6.25 2.63 1.27
N PRO A 352 7.33 2.95 0.54
CA PRO A 352 7.56 2.36 -0.77
C PRO A 352 7.76 0.85 -0.64
N TYR A 353 7.31 0.11 -1.64
CA TYR A 353 7.57 -1.31 -1.72
C TYR A 353 9.06 -1.58 -1.93
N GLN A 354 9.64 -2.40 -1.06
CA GLN A 354 10.98 -2.98 -1.22
C GLN A 354 10.83 -4.44 -1.64
N GLU A 355 11.59 -4.87 -2.65
CA GLU A 355 11.57 -6.27 -3.06
C GLU A 355 12.22 -7.13 -1.95
N PRO A 356 11.52 -8.14 -1.41
CA PRO A 356 12.04 -8.91 -0.29
C PRO A 356 13.30 -9.69 -0.67
N GLU A 357 14.38 -9.49 0.08
CA GLU A 357 15.65 -10.21 -0.11
C GLU A 357 15.71 -11.44 0.80
N SER A 358 16.13 -12.58 0.24
CA SER A 358 16.35 -13.80 1.03
C SER A 358 17.71 -13.78 1.73
N PHE A 359 17.69 -14.08 3.03
CA PHE A 359 18.91 -14.21 3.81
C PHE A 359 19.67 -15.52 3.47
N GLN A 360 21.01 -15.49 3.51
CA GLN A 360 21.85 -16.61 3.03
C GLN A 360 21.68 -17.91 3.83
N ARG A 361 21.40 -17.79 5.13
CA ARG A 361 21.29 -18.91 6.08
C ARG A 361 20.01 -18.72 6.91
N PRO A 362 18.82 -18.95 6.35
CA PRO A 362 17.57 -18.72 7.07
C PRO A 362 17.40 -19.72 8.22
N TYR A 363 16.56 -19.37 9.21
CA TYR A 363 16.20 -20.19 10.38
C TYR A 363 17.39 -20.63 11.25
N ARG A 364 18.41 -19.79 11.34
CA ARG A 364 19.55 -19.98 12.23
C ARG A 364 19.81 -18.71 13.01
N TRP A 365 19.84 -18.83 14.33
CA TRP A 365 20.14 -17.77 15.27
C TRP A 365 21.65 -17.51 15.38
N ASN A 366 22.02 -16.40 16.01
CA ASN A 366 23.37 -15.93 16.32
C ASN A 366 24.26 -15.76 15.09
N GLN A 367 23.75 -15.10 14.04
CA GLN A 367 24.53 -14.87 12.82
C GLN A 367 25.12 -13.47 12.71
N VAL A 368 24.69 -12.55 13.56
CA VAL A 368 25.22 -11.19 13.61
C VAL A 368 26.50 -11.18 14.46
N PRO A 369 27.63 -10.66 13.96
CA PRO A 369 28.85 -10.47 14.74
C PRO A 369 28.57 -9.60 15.97
N GLN A 370 29.14 -9.95 17.14
CA GLN A 370 28.88 -9.20 18.38
C GLN A 370 29.30 -7.73 18.32
N GLU A 371 30.31 -7.41 17.51
CA GLU A 371 30.79 -6.05 17.27
C GLU A 371 29.80 -5.15 16.54
N ASP A 372 28.90 -5.74 15.74
CA ASP A 372 27.89 -5.01 14.97
C ASP A 372 26.57 -4.88 15.74
N ILE A 373 26.41 -5.55 16.89
CA ILE A 373 25.18 -5.52 17.67
C ILE A 373 25.09 -4.20 18.43
N LEU A 374 24.00 -3.47 18.18
CA LEU A 374 23.66 -2.24 18.90
C LEU A 374 22.65 -2.56 20.01
N PRO A 375 23.03 -2.47 21.29
CA PRO A 375 22.10 -2.67 22.38
C PRO A 375 21.04 -1.55 22.43
N PRO A 376 19.82 -1.84 22.90
CA PRO A 376 18.83 -0.80 23.15
C PRO A 376 19.35 0.22 24.16
N VAL A 377 19.12 1.52 23.90
CA VAL A 377 19.58 2.65 24.72
C VAL A 377 19.20 2.51 26.20
N SER A 378 18.10 1.83 26.52
CA SER A 378 17.59 1.62 27.88
C SER A 378 18.26 0.48 28.66
N VAL A 379 19.07 -0.39 28.02
CA VAL A 379 19.72 -1.52 28.71
C VAL A 379 20.76 -1.07 29.72
N GLU A 380 21.38 0.10 29.53
CA GLU A 380 22.35 0.66 30.48
C GLU A 380 21.71 1.20 31.76
N LEU A 381 20.39 1.41 31.79
CA LEU A 381 19.69 2.09 32.90
C LEU A 381 18.95 1.14 33.86
N HIS A 382 18.66 -0.10 33.45
CA HIS A 382 17.83 -1.02 34.25
C HIS A 382 18.30 -2.48 34.14
N GLU A 383 18.93 -3.01 35.20
CA GLU A 383 19.24 -4.44 35.38
C GLU A 383 17.99 -5.33 35.44
N THR A 384 16.78 -4.75 35.50
CA THR A 384 15.49 -5.44 35.60
C THR A 384 14.90 -5.91 34.26
N LEU A 385 15.53 -5.58 33.12
CA LEU A 385 15.00 -5.87 31.78
C LEU A 385 15.00 -7.36 31.37
N TYR A 386 15.56 -8.26 32.19
CA TYR A 386 15.65 -9.70 31.89
C TYR A 386 14.33 -10.47 32.07
N HIS A 387 13.28 -9.85 32.62
CA HIS A 387 12.01 -10.51 32.93
C HIS A 387 10.76 -9.83 32.33
N GLU A 388 10.97 -8.97 31.34
CA GLU A 388 9.86 -8.26 30.68
C GLU A 388 9.07 -9.17 29.74
N ALA A 389 7.76 -8.91 29.62
CA ALA A 389 6.90 -9.62 28.67
C ALA A 389 7.30 -9.36 27.21
N PHE A 390 7.81 -8.16 26.91
CA PHE A 390 8.26 -7.74 25.58
C PHE A 390 9.70 -7.23 25.65
N PRO A 391 10.73 -8.10 25.60
CA PRO A 391 12.13 -7.65 25.68
C PRO A 391 12.49 -6.77 24.48
N LEU A 392 13.39 -5.83 24.68
CA LEU A 392 13.76 -4.87 23.63
C LEU A 392 14.67 -5.52 22.58
N HIS A 393 14.50 -5.09 21.32
CA HIS A 393 15.25 -5.61 20.19
C HIS A 393 16.61 -4.96 20.08
N PHE A 394 17.60 -5.77 19.73
CA PHE A 394 18.93 -5.30 19.39
C PHE A 394 18.97 -4.81 17.94
N GLY A 395 19.59 -3.64 17.73
CA GLY A 395 19.89 -3.12 16.40
C GLY A 395 21.17 -3.69 15.83
N ILE A 396 21.45 -3.35 14.59
CA ILE A 396 22.69 -3.70 13.90
C ILE A 396 23.33 -2.41 13.36
N ALA A 397 24.63 -2.25 13.56
CA ALA A 397 25.41 -1.18 12.97
C ALA A 397 25.47 -1.37 11.45
N LEU A 398 24.70 -0.55 10.73
CA LEU A 398 24.69 -0.60 9.27
C LEU A 398 25.95 0.07 8.71
N GLN A 399 26.55 -0.56 7.70
CA GLN A 399 27.67 0.00 6.97
C GLN A 399 27.19 1.09 6.01
N GLU A 400 27.97 2.16 5.85
CA GLU A 400 27.71 3.16 4.82
C GLU A 400 28.02 2.54 3.44
N ASP A 401 27.08 2.64 2.49
CA ASP A 401 27.31 2.14 1.12
C ASP A 401 28.28 3.08 0.38
N GLU A 402 29.59 2.87 0.57
CA GLU A 402 30.65 3.63 -0.11
C GLU A 402 30.47 3.61 -1.63
N SER A 403 29.90 2.55 -2.21
CA SER A 403 29.66 2.46 -3.66
C SER A 403 28.50 3.34 -4.11
N ALA A 404 27.43 3.45 -3.31
CA ALA A 404 26.32 4.36 -3.60
C ALA A 404 26.76 5.81 -3.43
N GLU A 405 27.51 6.13 -2.37
CA GLU A 405 28.10 7.45 -2.19
C GLU A 405 29.08 7.81 -3.31
N ALA A 406 29.99 6.91 -3.69
CA ALA A 406 30.91 7.13 -4.80
C ALA A 406 30.16 7.34 -6.12
N HIS A 407 29.07 6.61 -6.34
CA HIS A 407 28.21 6.80 -7.51
C HIS A 407 27.50 8.17 -7.49
N ILE A 408 26.97 8.58 -6.34
CA ILE A 408 26.34 9.90 -6.16
C ILE A 408 27.37 11.03 -6.31
N ARG A 409 28.57 10.88 -5.74
CA ARG A 409 29.68 11.83 -5.91
C ARG A 409 30.06 11.96 -7.38
N LYS A 410 30.22 10.85 -8.09
CA LYS A 410 30.50 10.84 -9.53
C LYS A 410 29.37 11.49 -10.35
N LEU A 411 28.11 11.20 -10.02
CA LEU A 411 26.95 11.85 -10.66
C LEU A 411 26.95 13.38 -10.42
N LYS A 412 27.31 13.83 -9.21
CA LYS A 412 27.46 15.26 -8.90
C LYS A 412 28.60 15.89 -9.71
N GLU A 413 29.74 15.23 -9.82
CA GLU A 413 30.87 15.69 -10.65
C GLU A 413 30.50 15.80 -12.13
N ASP A 414 29.87 14.76 -12.69
CA ASP A 414 29.39 14.76 -14.07
C ASP A 414 28.34 15.86 -14.31
N MET A 415 27.51 16.18 -13.30
CA MET A 415 26.56 17.29 -13.39
C MET A 415 27.23 18.67 -13.37
N VAL A 416 28.26 18.85 -12.55
CA VAL A 416 29.07 20.08 -12.55
C VAL A 416 29.72 20.29 -13.91
N GLN A 417 30.23 19.23 -14.56
CA GLN A 417 30.80 19.32 -15.90
C GLN A 417 29.78 19.77 -16.94
N LEU A 418 28.55 19.26 -16.87
CA LEU A 418 27.48 19.64 -17.81
C LEU A 418 27.05 21.11 -17.65
N LEU A 419 26.98 21.62 -16.41
CA LEU A 419 26.75 23.05 -16.13
C LEU A 419 27.92 23.93 -16.57
N GLN A 420 29.17 23.45 -16.45
CA GLN A 420 30.34 24.16 -16.95
C GLN A 420 30.34 24.27 -18.48
N LEU A 421 29.90 23.21 -19.17
CA LEU A 421 29.75 23.21 -20.62
C LEU A 421 28.75 24.29 -21.07
N GLU A 422 27.57 24.36 -20.43
CA GLU A 422 26.59 25.42 -20.69
C GLU A 422 27.20 26.81 -20.51
N LYS A 423 27.90 27.05 -19.39
CA LYS A 423 28.55 28.34 -19.11
C LYS A 423 29.59 28.71 -20.16
N GLN A 424 30.35 27.74 -20.69
CA GLN A 424 31.32 27.98 -21.76
C GLN A 424 30.64 28.35 -23.08
N LEU A 425 29.55 27.66 -23.44
CA LEU A 425 28.77 27.92 -24.64
C LEU A 425 28.07 29.30 -24.57
N SER A 426 27.56 29.67 -23.40
CA SER A 426 26.96 30.98 -23.15
C SER A 426 27.98 32.12 -23.21
N LYS A 427 29.21 31.92 -22.72
CA LYS A 427 30.29 32.90 -22.88
C LYS A 427 30.74 33.10 -24.33
N ARG A 428 30.65 32.05 -25.15
CA ARG A 428 31.06 32.09 -26.57
C ARG A 428 29.94 32.51 -27.53
N LEU A 429 28.72 32.76 -27.03
CA LEU A 429 27.54 33.07 -27.85
C LEU A 429 27.28 31.98 -28.92
N ALA A 430 27.41 30.71 -28.51
CA ALA A 430 27.18 29.55 -29.38
C ALA A 430 25.79 29.58 -30.02
N ALA A 431 25.71 29.19 -31.28
CA ALA A 431 24.45 29.18 -32.03
C ALA A 431 23.51 28.08 -31.51
N PRO A 432 22.18 28.30 -31.46
CA PRO A 432 21.24 27.30 -30.95
C PRO A 432 21.30 25.95 -31.69
N SER A 433 21.69 25.96 -32.98
CA SER A 433 21.81 24.77 -33.83
C SER A 433 23.18 24.07 -33.75
N GLU A 434 24.10 24.56 -32.92
CA GLU A 434 25.41 23.94 -32.73
C GLU A 434 25.27 22.58 -32.03
N MET A 435 25.99 21.58 -32.54
CA MET A 435 25.91 20.19 -32.09
C MET A 435 26.85 19.95 -30.91
N ILE A 436 26.33 19.41 -29.83
CA ILE A 436 27.08 19.12 -28.59
C ILE A 436 27.13 17.61 -28.26
N ASN A 437 26.11 16.84 -28.67
CA ASN A 437 26.02 15.38 -28.47
C ASN A 437 26.48 14.90 -27.08
N THR A 438 25.82 15.38 -26.03
CA THR A 438 26.08 14.96 -24.64
C THR A 438 24.83 14.35 -24.02
N ASN A 439 24.97 13.64 -22.91
CA ASN A 439 23.83 13.10 -22.18
C ASN A 439 23.76 13.73 -20.80
N CYS A 440 22.55 13.96 -20.30
CA CYS A 440 22.36 14.38 -18.92
C CYS A 440 22.53 13.16 -17.98
N PRO A 441 23.52 13.15 -17.07
CA PRO A 441 23.74 12.05 -16.14
C PRO A 441 22.56 11.86 -15.16
N ALA A 442 21.87 12.93 -14.75
CA ALA A 442 20.71 12.85 -13.85
C ALA A 442 19.43 12.36 -14.53
N CYS A 443 19.20 12.75 -15.80
CA CYS A 443 17.95 12.46 -16.50
C CYS A 443 18.06 11.34 -17.55
N LYS A 444 19.28 10.93 -17.91
CA LYS A 444 19.61 9.99 -18.99
C LYS A 444 19.02 10.37 -20.35
N ILE A 445 18.79 11.67 -20.57
CA ILE A 445 18.30 12.23 -21.82
C ILE A 445 19.50 12.61 -22.69
N SER A 446 19.42 12.31 -23.98
CA SER A 446 20.42 12.74 -24.96
C SER A 446 20.15 14.16 -25.44
N LEU A 447 21.18 15.00 -25.40
CA LEU A 447 21.19 16.42 -25.73
C LEU A 447 22.04 16.61 -26.97
N VAL A 448 21.38 16.83 -28.10
CA VAL A 448 22.01 16.86 -29.42
C VAL A 448 22.52 18.27 -29.72
N THR A 449 21.70 19.29 -29.42
CA THR A 449 22.00 20.70 -29.73
C THR A 449 22.13 21.58 -28.49
N VAL A 450 22.76 22.75 -28.64
CA VAL A 450 22.84 23.78 -27.58
C VAL A 450 21.44 24.22 -27.11
N PHE A 451 20.46 24.25 -28.03
CA PHE A 451 19.07 24.52 -27.68
C PHE A 451 18.49 23.45 -26.76
N ASP A 452 18.71 22.16 -27.06
CA ASP A 452 18.22 21.04 -26.25
C ASP A 452 18.81 21.06 -24.84
N LEU A 453 20.10 21.40 -24.71
CA LEU A 453 20.78 21.52 -23.43
C LEU A 453 20.16 22.61 -22.55
N ARG A 454 19.96 23.82 -23.10
CA ARG A 454 19.38 24.95 -22.33
C ARG A 454 17.92 24.66 -21.95
N LEU A 455 17.12 24.17 -22.90
CA LEU A 455 15.73 23.80 -22.63
C LEU A 455 15.62 22.70 -21.57
N HIS A 456 16.55 21.73 -21.60
CA HIS A 456 16.60 20.67 -20.60
C HIS A 456 17.01 21.17 -19.22
N LEU A 457 18.05 22.01 -19.12
CA LEU A 457 18.53 22.57 -17.87
C LEU A 457 17.50 23.48 -17.19
N ASP A 458 16.74 24.25 -17.99
CA ASP A 458 15.64 25.09 -17.51
C ASP A 458 14.35 24.31 -17.24
N SER A 459 14.32 23.01 -17.54
CA SER A 459 13.13 22.18 -17.34
C SER A 459 12.84 21.97 -15.85
N PRO A 460 11.58 22.17 -15.39
CA PRO A 460 11.21 21.93 -14.00
C PRO A 460 11.41 20.47 -13.56
N LEU A 461 11.37 19.52 -14.50
CA LEU A 461 11.64 18.11 -14.21
C LEU A 461 13.13 17.83 -13.98
N HIS A 462 14.01 18.58 -14.65
CA HIS A 462 15.45 18.46 -14.47
C HIS A 462 15.88 19.07 -13.13
N THR A 463 15.43 20.30 -12.84
CA THR A 463 15.75 20.98 -11.58
C THR A 463 15.27 20.19 -10.37
N ALA A 464 14.07 19.61 -10.41
CA ALA A 464 13.56 18.72 -9.36
C ALA A 464 14.48 17.51 -9.12
N ARG A 465 14.94 16.85 -10.20
CA ARG A 465 15.86 15.70 -10.10
C ARG A 465 17.24 16.07 -9.58
N VAL A 466 17.76 17.25 -9.93
CA VAL A 466 19.06 17.73 -9.43
C VAL A 466 19.00 18.11 -7.95
N LEU A 467 17.89 18.67 -7.48
CA LEU A 467 17.71 18.95 -6.05
C LEU A 467 17.61 17.67 -5.21
N ILE A 468 16.91 16.64 -5.70
CA ILE A 468 16.90 15.31 -5.08
C ILE A 468 18.32 14.74 -4.97
N LEU A 469 19.14 14.89 -6.01
CA LEU A 469 20.55 14.45 -6.00
C LEU A 469 21.43 15.24 -5.02
N ASN A 470 21.11 16.52 -4.77
CA ASN A 470 21.88 17.37 -3.85
C ASN A 470 21.45 17.24 -2.38
N GLY A 471 20.37 16.52 -2.09
CA GLY A 471 19.84 16.42 -0.73
C GLY A 471 19.19 17.71 -0.23
N GLU A 472 18.97 18.68 -1.13
CA GLU A 472 18.29 19.93 -0.84
C GLU A 472 16.83 19.79 -1.26
N SER A 473 15.93 19.66 -0.31
CA SER A 473 14.48 19.67 -0.57
C SER A 473 14.05 21.04 -1.12
N TYR A 474 13.36 21.04 -2.27
CA TYR A 474 12.66 22.22 -2.80
C TYR A 474 11.66 22.72 -1.74
N TYR A 475 11.81 23.96 -1.25
CA TYR A 475 10.83 24.62 -0.37
C TYR A 475 9.58 25.07 -1.12
#